data_AF-A0A7V2T8V4-F1
#
_entry.id   AF-A0A7V2T8V4-F1
#
_cell.length_a   1.000
_cell.length_b   1.000
_cell.length_c   1.000
_cell.angle_alpha   90.00
_cell.angle_beta   90.00
_cell.angle_gamma   90.00
#
_symmetry.space_group_name_H-M   'P 1'
#
loop_
_entity.id
_entity.type
_entity.pdbx_description
1 polymer ?
#
loop_
_entity_poly.entity_id
_entity_poly.type
_entity_poly.pdbx_seq_one_letter_code
_entity_poly.pdbx_strand_id
1 'polypeptide(L)'
;MSPRNGGWWQEAGLLLVFAVVVFAMPQWLEWIGGYSALATKVMIWALFALGFDILLGFTGYLSFGHAAFFGTAAYATGLSFRHFSPEIGP
;
A
#
# COMPACT_ATOMS: atom_id res chain seq x y z
N MET A 1 8.35 -41.29 -4.51
CA MET A 1 8.09 -40.29 -5.56
C MET A 1 6.59 -40.04 -5.58
N SER A 2 6.13 -38.92 -5.00
CA SER A 2 4.70 -38.60 -4.90
C SER A 2 4.21 -38.02 -6.25
N PRO A 3 3.07 -38.49 -6.81
CA PRO A 3 2.51 -37.97 -8.05
C PRO A 3 2.12 -36.49 -7.91
N ARG A 4 2.72 -35.61 -8.74
CA ARG A 4 2.38 -34.19 -8.85
C ARG A 4 1.03 -34.05 -9.58
N ASN A 5 -0.08 -34.23 -8.87
CA ASN A 5 -1.44 -34.09 -9.39
C ASN A 5 -1.99 -32.64 -9.30
N GLY A 6 -1.11 -31.64 -9.31
CA GLY A 6 -1.48 -30.23 -9.36
C GLY A 6 -1.81 -29.81 -10.79
N GLY A 7 -3.09 -29.77 -11.14
CA GLY A 7 -3.50 -28.99 -12.30
C GLY A 7 -3.08 -27.55 -12.06
N TRP A 8 -2.43 -26.90 -13.00
CA TRP A 8 -2.03 -25.48 -12.90
C TRP A 8 -3.17 -24.55 -12.48
N TRP A 9 -4.41 -24.96 -12.78
CA TRP A 9 -5.65 -24.35 -12.30
C TRP A 9 -5.84 -24.38 -10.77
N GLN A 10 -5.41 -25.46 -10.10
CA GLN A 10 -5.45 -25.58 -8.64
C GLN A 10 -4.40 -24.69 -7.99
N GLU A 11 -3.20 -24.60 -8.56
CA GLU A 11 -2.16 -23.69 -8.08
C GLU A 11 -2.56 -22.23 -8.30
N ALA A 12 -3.09 -21.89 -9.49
CA ALA A 12 -3.63 -20.56 -9.77
C ALA A 12 -4.78 -20.19 -8.82
N GLY A 13 -5.68 -21.14 -8.53
CA GLY A 13 -6.75 -20.96 -7.55
C GLY A 13 -6.21 -20.71 -6.13
N LEU A 14 -5.20 -21.47 -5.70
CA LEU A 14 -4.52 -21.29 -4.42
C LEU A 14 -3.84 -19.93 -4.30
N LEU A 15 -3.17 -19.48 -5.36
CA LEU A 15 -2.50 -18.17 -5.41
C LEU A 15 -3.50 -17.02 -5.34
N LEU A 16 -4.64 -17.13 -6.04
CA LEU A 16 -5.72 -16.14 -5.96
C LEU A 16 -6.34 -16.08 -4.57
N VAL A 17 -6.63 -17.23 -3.96
CA VAL A 17 -7.14 -17.29 -2.58
C VAL A 17 -6.12 -16.68 -1.62
N PHE A 18 -4.85 -17.01 -1.75
CA PHE A 18 -3.78 -16.42 -0.93
C PHE A 18 -3.71 -14.89 -1.08
N ALA A 19 -3.78 -14.37 -2.31
CA ALA A 19 -3.77 -12.94 -2.56
C ALA A 19 -4.98 -12.22 -1.95
N VAL A 20 -6.19 -12.79 -2.10
CA VAL A 20 -7.41 -12.26 -1.49
C VAL A 20 -7.31 -12.27 0.03
N VAL A 21 -6.72 -13.32 0.60
CA VAL A 21 -6.53 -13.43 2.03
C VAL A 21 -5.58 -12.35 2.54
N VAL A 22 -4.44 -12.16 1.88
CA VAL A 22 -3.50 -11.09 2.24
C VAL A 22 -4.13 -9.70 2.07
N PHE A 23 -4.99 -9.50 1.07
CA PHE A 23 -5.66 -8.22 0.85
C PHE A 23 -6.73 -7.91 1.91
N ALA A 24 -7.49 -8.92 2.35
CA ALA A 24 -8.48 -8.79 3.42
C ALA A 24 -7.84 -8.74 4.83
N MET A 25 -6.51 -8.86 4.91
CA MET A 25 -5.74 -8.85 6.15
C MET A 25 -6.11 -7.72 7.13
N PRO A 26 -6.26 -6.45 6.71
CA PRO A 26 -6.59 -5.35 7.62
C PRO A 26 -7.96 -5.50 8.26
N GLN A 27 -8.93 -6.08 7.55
CA GLN A 27 -10.33 -6.14 7.96
C GLN A 27 -10.58 -7.18 9.05
N TRP A 28 -9.88 -8.32 8.98
CA TRP A 28 -10.03 -9.37 10.00
C TRP A 28 -8.98 -9.29 11.12
N LEU A 29 -7.89 -8.52 10.95
CA LEU A 29 -6.92 -8.33 12.03
C LEU A 29 -7.54 -7.60 13.23
N GLU A 30 -8.52 -6.73 12.96
CA GLU A 30 -9.29 -6.01 13.98
C GLU A 30 -10.05 -6.95 14.91
N TRP A 31 -10.51 -8.10 14.39
CA TRP A 31 -11.28 -9.08 15.16
C TRP A 31 -10.40 -9.95 16.07
N ILE A 32 -9.10 -10.07 15.76
CA ILE A 32 -8.13 -10.88 16.51
C ILE A 32 -7.39 -10.03 17.57
N GLY A 33 -7.66 -8.72 17.64
CA GLY A 33 -6.96 -7.79 18.54
C GLY A 33 -5.59 -7.35 18.03
N GLY A 34 -5.34 -7.48 16.73
CA GLY A 34 -4.12 -7.02 16.09
C GLY A 34 -4.14 -5.52 15.77
N TYR A 35 -2.96 -4.91 15.63
CA TYR A 35 -2.82 -3.50 15.24
C TYR A 35 -3.21 -3.28 13.78
N SER A 36 -4.47 -2.95 13.50
CA SER A 36 -4.96 -2.67 12.15
C SER A 36 -4.25 -1.48 11.49
N ALA A 37 -3.88 -0.47 12.26
CA ALA A 37 -3.08 0.66 11.77
C ALA A 37 -1.70 0.22 11.23
N LEU A 38 -1.09 -0.80 11.83
CA LEU A 38 0.18 -1.37 11.34
C LEU A 38 -0.05 -2.15 10.05
N ALA A 39 -1.08 -3.00 10.02
CA ALA A 39 -1.44 -3.80 8.84
C ALA A 39 -1.75 -2.91 7.63
N THR A 40 -2.53 -1.85 7.81
CA THR A 40 -2.82 -0.86 6.75
C THR A 40 -1.55 -0.16 6.27
N LYS A 41 -0.63 0.20 7.18
CA LYS A 41 0.66 0.79 6.79
C LYS A 41 1.52 -0.18 5.97
N VAL A 42 1.61 -1.44 6.39
CA VAL A 42 2.34 -2.48 5.64
C VAL A 42 1.71 -2.68 4.26
N MET A 43 0.39 -2.68 4.15
CA MET A 43 -0.32 -2.78 2.87
C MET A 43 0.02 -1.61 1.93
N ILE A 44 0.01 -0.37 2.45
CA ILE A 44 0.36 0.83 1.67
C ILE A 44 1.80 0.72 1.13
N TRP A 45 2.76 0.32 1.97
CA TRP A 45 4.15 0.12 1.55
C TRP A 45 4.32 -1.03 0.56
N ALA A 46 3.58 -2.13 0.74
CA ALA A 46 3.60 -3.27 -0.18
C ALA A 46 3.08 -2.88 -1.58
N LEU A 47 1.94 -2.19 -1.65
CA LEU A 47 1.38 -1.66 -2.90
C LEU A 47 2.31 -0.65 -3.57
N PHE A 48 2.94 0.23 -2.76
CA PHE A 48 3.93 1.18 -3.25
C PHE A 48 5.14 0.46 -3.86
N ALA A 49 5.72 -0.52 -3.16
CA ALA A 49 6.84 -1.31 -3.66
C ALA A 49 6.49 -2.05 -4.95
N LEU A 50 5.29 -2.65 -5.03
CA LEU A 50 4.82 -3.37 -6.21
C LEU A 50 4.60 -2.42 -7.41
N GLY A 51 4.05 -1.23 -7.16
CA GLY A 51 3.93 -0.19 -8.19
C GLY A 51 5.29 0.32 -8.69
N PHE A 52 6.25 0.50 -7.78
CA PHE A 52 7.63 0.86 -8.14
C PHE A 52 8.33 -0.25 -8.92
N ASP A 53 8.17 -1.50 -8.53
CA ASP A 53 8.72 -2.66 -9.23
C ASP A 53 8.20 -2.75 -10.66
N ILE A 54 6.89 -2.51 -10.86
CA ILE A 54 6.30 -2.49 -12.21
C ILE A 54 6.84 -1.30 -13.03
N LEU A 55 6.86 -0.09 -12.46
CA LEU A 55 7.31 1.12 -13.17
C LEU A 55 8.82 1.08 -13.49
N LEU A 56 9.66 0.73 -12.52
CA LEU A 56 11.11 0.61 -12.73
C LEU A 56 11.47 -0.62 -13.57
N GLY A 57 10.77 -1.73 -13.35
CA GLY A 57 11.05 -3.01 -14.01
C GLY A 57 10.62 -3.07 -15.46
N PHE A 58 9.50 -2.44 -15.84
CA PHE A 58 9.00 -2.48 -17.23
C PHE A 58 9.21 -1.20 -18.03
N THR A 59 9.13 -0.02 -17.41
CA THR A 59 9.16 1.24 -18.18
C THR A 59 10.43 2.05 -17.96
N GLY A 60 11.16 1.84 -16.86
CA GLY A 60 12.45 2.52 -16.58
C GLY A 60 12.36 4.05 -16.39
N TYR A 61 11.15 4.63 -16.50
CA TYR A 61 10.90 6.06 -16.39
C TYR A 61 10.12 6.36 -15.13
N LEU A 62 10.86 6.60 -14.04
CA LEU A 62 10.28 6.95 -12.75
C LEU A 62 10.38 8.46 -12.51
N SER A 63 9.32 9.22 -12.84
CA SER A 63 9.26 10.66 -12.54
C SER A 63 8.22 10.96 -11.48
N PHE A 64 8.64 10.93 -10.20
CA PHE A 64 7.82 11.37 -9.07
C PHE A 64 8.05 12.83 -8.66
N GLY A 65 8.92 13.56 -9.35
CA GLY A 65 9.35 14.90 -8.93
C GLY A 65 8.20 15.89 -8.76
N HIS A 66 7.26 15.90 -9.71
CA HIS A 66 6.13 16.83 -9.67
C HIS A 66 5.14 16.49 -8.54
N ALA A 67 4.83 15.20 -8.36
CA ALA A 67 3.94 14.74 -7.29
C ALA A 67 4.54 14.97 -5.90
N ALA A 68 5.85 14.71 -5.74
CA ALA A 68 6.57 14.96 -4.50
C ALA A 68 6.64 16.46 -4.15
N PHE A 69 6.81 17.33 -5.15
CA PHE A 69 6.83 18.78 -4.95
C PHE A 69 5.47 19.29 -4.46
N PHE A 70 4.37 18.86 -5.08
CA PHE A 70 3.03 19.23 -4.63
C PHE A 70 2.68 18.71 -3.24
N GLY A 71 3.03 17.45 -2.93
CA GLY A 71 2.80 16.89 -1.59
C GLY A 71 3.56 17.64 -0.50
N THR A 72 4.84 17.96 -0.76
CA THR A 72 5.67 18.72 0.18
C THR A 72 5.17 20.16 0.35
N ALA A 73 4.75 20.81 -0.74
CA ALA A 73 4.18 22.16 -0.69
C ALA A 73 2.85 22.20 0.10
N ALA A 74 1.97 21.21 -0.06
CA ALA A 74 0.74 21.10 0.69
C ALA A 74 1.00 20.88 2.20
N TYR A 75 1.95 20.02 2.55
CA TYR A 75 2.36 19.81 3.94
C TYR A 75 2.97 21.07 4.56
N ALA A 76 3.88 21.75 3.85
CA ALA A 76 4.47 23.01 4.29
C ALA A 76 3.42 24.13 4.46
N THR A 77 2.43 24.18 3.57
CA THR A 77 1.28 25.11 3.67
C THR A 77 0.44 24.81 4.91
N GLY A 78 0.07 23.54 5.14
CA GLY A 78 -0.68 23.14 6.34
C GLY A 78 0.08 23.42 7.64
N LEU A 79 1.40 23.21 7.63
CA LEU A 79 2.27 23.54 8.76
C LEU A 79 2.32 25.06 8.99
N SER A 80 2.43 25.85 7.92
CA SER A 80 2.42 27.31 7.99
C SER A 80 1.10 27.83 8.56
N PHE A 81 -0.04 27.30 8.12
CA PHE A 81 -1.34 27.66 8.70
C PHE A 81 -1.42 27.36 10.20
N ARG A 82 -0.90 26.21 10.63
CA ARG A 82 -0.88 25.85 12.06
C ARG A 82 -0.07 26.83 12.92
N HIS A 83 1.00 27.43 12.38
CA HIS A 83 1.91 28.28 13.15
C HIS A 83 1.63 29.77 13.03
N PHE A 84 1.16 30.24 11.86
CA PHE A 84 0.95 31.66 11.58
C PHE A 84 -0.52 32.09 11.65
N SER A 85 -1.47 31.15 11.63
CA SER A 85 -2.90 31.46 11.76
C SER A 85 -3.59 30.55 12.77
N PRO A 86 -3.19 30.58 14.06
CA PRO A 86 -3.92 29.88 15.12
C PRO A 86 -5.35 30.40 15.32
N GLU A 87 -5.71 31.52 14.68
CA GLU A 87 -6.95 32.27 14.83
C GLU A 87 -7.99 32.04 13.72
N ILE A 88 -7.74 31.12 12.78
CA ILE A 88 -8.70 30.73 11.73
C ILE A 88 -9.05 29.25 11.87
N GLY A 89 -9.83 28.95 12.90
CA GLY A 89 -10.58 27.70 13.04
C GLY A 89 -11.81 27.94 13.94
N PRO A 90 -12.91 27.20 13.78
CA PRO A 90 -13.85 27.01 14.88
C PRO A 90 -13.19 26.30 16.07
#